data_AF-A0A409YSH9-F1
#
_entry.id   AF-A0A409YSH9-F1
#
_cell.length_a   1.000
_cell.length_b   1.000
_cell.length_c   1.000
_cell.angle_alpha   90.00
_cell.angle_beta   90.00
_cell.angle_gamma   90.00
#
_symmetry.space_group_name_H-M   'P 1'
#
loop_
_entity.id
_entity.type
_entity.pdbx_description
1 polymer ?
#
loop_
_entity_poly.entity_id
_entity_poly.type
_entity_poly.pdbx_seq_one_letter_code
_entity_poly.pdbx_strand_id
1 'polypeptide(L)'
;MSTSDVQAGIKPLSNANYPEWSGEMKAWLMRNGLWRLVSGKETKPTEATAAEKWEIKAEKAAGEIFLLVENDQRMHFRGSEEDPVEMWSLLEAAHLSKKPSARFNAYINLFSIRKQDNESLT
;
A
#
# COMPACT_ATOMS: atom_id res chain seq x y z
N MET A 1 -1.52 22.41 11.78
CA MET A 1 -0.49 21.36 11.66
C MET A 1 -0.28 21.10 10.19
N SER A 2 0.90 21.47 9.69
CA SER A 2 1.26 21.28 8.28
C SER A 2 1.37 19.79 8.00
N THR A 3 1.10 19.35 6.77
CA THR A 3 1.26 17.95 6.35
C THR A 3 2.65 17.42 6.71
N SER A 4 3.68 18.26 6.56
CA SER A 4 5.07 17.96 6.89
C SER A 4 5.31 17.59 8.36
N ASP A 5 4.57 18.17 9.31
CA ASP A 5 4.79 17.96 10.75
C ASP A 5 4.37 16.54 11.18
N VAL A 6 3.32 16.02 10.55
CA VAL A 6 2.80 14.67 10.82
C VAL A 6 3.69 13.62 10.16
N GLN A 7 4.19 13.90 8.95
CA GLN A 7 5.17 13.03 8.28
C GLN A 7 6.49 12.94 9.07
N ALA A 8 6.95 14.04 9.66
CA ALA A 8 8.15 14.07 10.49
C ALA A 8 8.04 13.23 11.78
N GLY A 9 6.82 12.89 12.21
CA GLY A 9 6.58 12.04 13.38
C GLY A 9 6.56 10.54 13.09
N ILE A 10 6.36 10.13 11.83
CA ILE A 10 6.29 8.71 11.45
C ILE A 10 7.71 8.18 11.34
N LYS A 11 8.01 7.11 12.07
CA LYS A 11 9.34 6.49 11.98
C LYS A 11 9.45 5.73 10.66
N PRO A 12 10.52 5.91 9.86
CA PRO A 12 10.73 5.14 8.65
C PRO A 12 10.74 3.61 8.91
N LEU A 13 10.33 2.83 7.91
CA LEU A 13 10.32 1.37 7.98
C LEU A 13 11.74 0.83 8.10
N SER A 14 11.96 0.04 9.13
CA SER A 14 13.17 -0.72 9.41
C SER A 14 12.82 -2.22 9.54
N ASN A 15 13.83 -3.07 9.71
CA ASN A 15 13.65 -4.51 9.90
C ASN A 15 12.79 -4.90 11.12
N ALA A 16 12.62 -4.02 12.11
CA ALA A 16 12.03 -4.36 13.41
C ALA A 16 10.69 -3.68 13.72
N ASN A 17 10.28 -2.65 12.97
CA ASN A 17 9.12 -1.81 13.32
C ASN A 17 7.92 -1.95 12.36
N TYR A 18 7.90 -2.97 11.48
CA TYR A 18 6.82 -3.14 10.49
C TYR A 18 5.39 -3.04 11.06
N PRO A 19 5.02 -3.67 12.20
CA PRO A 19 3.67 -3.56 12.74
C PRO A 19 3.25 -2.12 13.04
N GLU A 20 4.13 -1.35 13.69
CA GLU A 20 3.88 0.05 14.04
C GLU A 20 3.87 0.92 12.78
N TRP A 21 4.91 0.78 11.94
CA TRP A 21 5.04 1.51 10.68
C TRP A 21 3.83 1.30 9.78
N SER A 22 3.36 0.05 9.61
CA SER A 22 2.22 -0.27 8.74
C SER A 22 0.93 0.41 9.22
N GLY A 23 0.76 0.57 10.53
CA GLY A 23 -0.37 1.29 11.12
C GLY A 23 -0.27 2.80 10.89
N GLU A 24 0.87 3.40 11.22
CA GLU A 24 1.12 4.84 11.05
C GLU A 24 1.06 5.26 9.57
N MET A 25 1.69 4.48 8.70
CA MET A 25 1.69 4.72 7.26
C MET A 25 0.31 4.58 6.65
N LYS A 26 -0.46 3.57 7.05
CA LYS A 26 -1.85 3.42 6.63
C LYS A 26 -2.69 4.63 7.05
N ALA A 27 -2.54 5.09 8.29
CA ALA A 27 -3.24 6.29 8.77
C ALA A 27 -2.84 7.54 7.96
N TRP A 28 -1.55 7.67 7.63
CA TRP A 28 -1.02 8.73 6.77
C TRP A 28 -1.63 8.72 5.37
N LEU A 29 -1.65 7.56 4.71
CA LEU A 29 -2.25 7.40 3.39
C LEU A 29 -3.77 7.60 3.42
N MET A 30 -4.45 7.22 4.50
CA MET A 30 -5.89 7.46 4.68
C MET A 30 -6.19 8.96 4.81
N ARG A 31 -5.42 9.69 5.63
CA ARG A 31 -5.54 11.15 5.78
C ARG A 31 -5.38 11.87 4.44
N ASN A 32 -4.49 11.37 3.58
CA ASN A 32 -4.23 11.93 2.26
C ASN A 32 -5.18 11.41 1.16
N GLY A 33 -6.13 10.51 1.49
CA GLY A 33 -7.06 9.93 0.53
C GLY A 33 -6.43 8.94 -0.46
N LEU A 34 -5.21 8.46 -0.18
CA LEU A 34 -4.42 7.59 -1.05
C LEU A 34 -4.61 6.10 -0.74
N TRP A 35 -5.03 5.76 0.48
CA TRP A 35 -5.12 4.36 0.93
C TRP A 35 -6.04 3.48 0.07
N ARG A 36 -7.11 4.03 -0.51
CA ARG A 36 -8.02 3.24 -1.36
C ARG A 36 -7.33 2.71 -2.61
N LEU A 37 -6.42 3.51 -3.18
CA LEU A 37 -5.56 3.13 -4.29
C LEU A 37 -4.54 2.09 -3.84
N VAL A 38 -3.76 2.37 -2.79
CA VAL A 38 -2.70 1.47 -2.28
C VAL A 38 -3.24 0.10 -1.87
N SER A 39 -4.44 0.05 -1.27
CA SER A 39 -5.09 -1.21 -0.88
C SER A 39 -5.73 -1.98 -2.05
N GLY A 40 -5.60 -1.49 -3.30
CA GLY A 40 -6.19 -2.11 -4.48
C GLY A 40 -7.72 -2.03 -4.55
N LYS A 41 -8.37 -1.25 -3.67
CA LYS A 41 -9.83 -1.06 -3.68
C LYS A 41 -10.28 -0.12 -4.80
N GLU A 42 -9.44 0.82 -5.19
CA GLU A 42 -9.66 1.74 -6.31
C GLU A 42 -8.87 1.26 -7.53
N THR A 43 -9.57 0.74 -8.54
CA THR A 43 -8.96 0.34 -9.81
C THR A 43 -8.70 1.55 -10.70
N LYS A 44 -7.64 1.47 -11.52
CA LYS A 44 -7.37 2.45 -12.57
C LYS A 44 -8.60 2.62 -13.48
N PRO A 45 -9.15 3.83 -13.63
CA PRO A 45 -10.26 4.11 -14.53
C PRO A 45 -9.88 3.92 -16.00
N THR A 46 -10.86 3.63 -16.85
CA THR A 46 -10.69 3.54 -18.32
C THR A 46 -10.83 4.88 -19.03
N GLU A 47 -11.50 5.85 -18.41
CA GLU A 47 -11.67 7.20 -18.95
C GLU A 47 -10.38 7.99 -18.75
N ALA A 48 -9.88 8.65 -19.80
CA ALA A 48 -8.54 9.24 -19.83
C ALA A 48 -8.32 10.30 -18.74
N THR A 49 -9.27 11.20 -18.50
CA THR A 49 -9.10 12.26 -17.49
C THR A 49 -9.16 11.72 -16.06
N ALA A 50 -9.94 10.66 -15.83
CA ALA A 50 -10.00 9.95 -14.56
C ALA A 50 -8.76 9.07 -14.35
N ALA A 51 -8.21 8.48 -15.41
CA ALA A 51 -6.97 7.71 -15.39
C ALA A 51 -5.77 8.59 -15.02
N GLU A 52 -5.63 9.76 -15.61
CA GLU A 52 -4.58 10.72 -15.28
C GLU A 52 -4.65 11.16 -13.81
N LYS A 53 -5.85 11.48 -13.30
CA LYS A 53 -6.05 11.80 -11.88
C LYS A 53 -5.71 10.64 -10.95
N TRP A 54 -5.93 9.41 -11.40
CA TRP A 54 -5.57 8.21 -10.66
C TRP A 54 -4.04 8.00 -10.66
N GLU A 55 -3.38 8.20 -11.79
CA GLU A 55 -1.92 8.10 -11.94
C GLU A 55 -1.21 9.12 -11.06
N ILE A 56 -1.64 10.39 -11.05
CA ILE A 56 -1.09 11.42 -10.16
C ILE A 56 -1.21 11.01 -8.67
N LYS A 57 -2.33 10.37 -8.29
CA LYS A 57 -2.48 9.83 -6.92
C LYS A 57 -1.58 8.63 -6.68
N ALA A 58 -1.38 7.77 -7.68
CA ALA A 58 -0.51 6.60 -7.59
C ALA A 58 0.95 7.04 -7.38
N GLU A 59 1.45 7.96 -8.21
CA GLU A 59 2.78 8.56 -8.09
C GLU A 59 2.98 9.20 -6.72
N LYS A 60 1.98 9.97 -6.25
CA LYS A 60 2.03 10.56 -4.92
C LYS A 60 2.11 9.49 -3.83
N ALA A 61 1.29 8.45 -3.91
CA ALA A 61 1.31 7.37 -2.93
C ALA A 61 2.65 6.61 -2.93
N ALA A 62 3.22 6.36 -4.11
CA ALA A 62 4.51 5.70 -4.26
C ALA A 62 5.63 6.54 -3.63
N GLY A 63 5.63 7.86 -3.87
CA GLY A 63 6.56 8.79 -3.24
C GLY A 63 6.46 8.82 -1.72
N GLU A 64 5.25 8.84 -1.17
CA GLU A 64 5.03 8.79 0.29
C GLU A 64 5.57 7.48 0.88
N ILE A 65 5.29 6.34 0.24
CA ILE A 65 5.83 5.02 0.62
C ILE A 65 7.36 5.03 0.59
N PHE A 66 7.95 5.49 -0.50
CA PHE A 66 9.40 5.54 -0.65
C PHE A 66 10.08 6.38 0.43
N LEU A 67 9.53 7.56 0.74
CA LEU A 67 10.09 8.49 1.72
C LEU A 67 10.05 7.94 3.15
N LEU A 68 9.04 7.14 3.48
CA LEU A 68 8.86 6.54 4.80
C LEU A 68 9.46 5.13 4.90
N VAL A 69 10.36 4.75 3.99
CA VAL A 69 11.07 3.47 4.03
C VAL A 69 12.59 3.72 4.07
N GLU A 70 13.28 3.08 5.01
CA GLU A 70 14.75 3.13 5.11
C GLU A 70 15.40 2.47 3.90
N ASN A 71 16.61 2.93 3.56
CA ASN A 71 17.29 2.53 2.33
C ASN A 71 17.55 1.01 2.22
N ASP A 72 17.78 0.33 3.35
CA ASP A 72 17.98 -1.12 3.41
C ASP A 72 16.72 -1.92 3.08
N GLN A 73 15.53 -1.36 3.35
CA GLN A 73 14.25 -1.98 3.03
C GLN A 73 13.80 -1.74 1.58
N ARG A 74 14.31 -0.68 0.92
CA ARG A 74 13.97 -0.33 -0.47
C ARG A 74 14.34 -1.43 -1.47
N MET A 75 15.29 -2.29 -1.12
CA MET A 75 15.66 -3.45 -1.94
C MET A 75 14.47 -4.39 -2.22
N HIS A 76 13.44 -4.37 -1.37
CA HIS A 76 12.27 -5.23 -1.51
C HIS A 76 11.34 -4.82 -2.67
N PHE A 77 11.32 -3.55 -3.08
CA PHE A 77 10.46 -3.05 -4.17
C PHE A 77 11.25 -2.40 -5.31
N ARG A 78 12.56 -2.66 -5.38
CA ARG A 78 13.42 -2.11 -6.44
C ARG A 78 12.91 -2.57 -7.81
N GLY A 79 12.61 -1.60 -8.69
CA GLY A 79 12.00 -1.86 -10.00
C GLY A 79 10.48 -1.72 -10.06
N SER A 80 9.82 -1.59 -8.91
CA SER A 80 8.37 -1.34 -8.77
C SER A 80 8.09 0.00 -8.08
N GLU A 81 9.01 0.95 -8.21
CA GLU A 81 9.01 2.24 -7.48
C GLU A 81 7.85 3.17 -7.90
N GLU A 82 7.18 2.85 -9.01
CA GLU A 82 6.05 3.62 -9.56
C GLU A 82 4.69 2.97 -9.27
N ASP A 83 4.66 1.72 -8.77
CA ASP A 83 3.43 1.02 -8.42
C ASP A 83 3.28 0.96 -6.88
N PRO A 84 2.50 1.87 -6.28
CA PRO A 84 2.34 1.89 -4.82
C PRO A 84 1.61 0.66 -4.26
N VAL A 85 0.82 -0.04 -5.07
CA VAL A 85 0.13 -1.28 -4.66
C VAL A 85 1.16 -2.41 -4.57
N GLU A 86 2.02 -2.52 -5.58
CA GLU A 86 3.09 -3.51 -5.60
C GLU A 86 4.12 -3.23 -4.50
N MET A 87 4.55 -1.97 -4.31
CA MET A 87 5.44 -1.57 -3.22
C MET A 87 4.91 -2.02 -1.85
N TRP A 88 3.62 -1.73 -1.56
CA TRP A 88 3.00 -2.13 -0.30
C TRP A 88 2.97 -3.66 -0.13
N SER A 89 2.60 -4.37 -1.20
CA SER A 89 2.52 -5.84 -1.18
C SER A 89 3.89 -6.50 -0.94
N LEU A 90 4.94 -6.01 -1.59
CA LEU A 90 6.31 -6.53 -1.45
C LEU A 90 6.87 -6.30 -0.04
N LEU A 91 6.64 -5.12 0.54
CA LEU A 91 7.02 -4.83 1.93
C LEU A 91 6.26 -5.74 2.90
N GLU A 92 4.95 -5.90 2.70
CA GLU A 92 4.15 -6.79 3.53
C GLU A 92 4.64 -8.24 3.45
N ALA A 93 4.89 -8.75 2.23
CA ALA A 93 5.43 -10.08 2.02
C ALA A 93 6.80 -10.26 2.69
N ALA A 94 7.70 -9.29 2.57
CA ALA A 94 9.04 -9.35 3.17
C ALA A 94 9.03 -9.40 4.70
N HIS A 95 8.12 -8.67 5.35
CA HIS A 95 8.05 -8.60 6.82
C HIS A 95 7.12 -9.64 7.45
N LEU A 96 6.09 -10.10 6.75
CA LEU A 96 5.18 -11.16 7.24
C LEU A 96 5.69 -12.57 6.94
N SER A 97 6.43 -12.80 5.85
CA SER A 97 7.03 -14.11 5.54
C SER A 97 8.14 -14.54 6.51
N LYS A 98 8.81 -13.57 7.15
CA LYS A 98 9.76 -13.80 8.25
C LYS A 98 9.10 -14.45 9.50
N LYS A 99 7.77 -14.61 9.52
CA LYS A 99 7.02 -15.39 10.53
C LYS A 99 6.52 -16.72 9.91
N PRO A 100 6.56 -17.86 10.63
CA PRO A 100 6.11 -19.15 10.12
C PRO A 100 4.68 -19.06 9.55
N SER A 101 4.54 -19.41 8.28
CA SER A 101 3.51 -18.87 7.40
C SER A 101 2.21 -19.67 7.41
N ALA A 102 1.26 -19.27 8.27
CA ALA A 102 -0.17 -19.55 8.08
C ALA A 102 -0.94 -18.31 7.57
N ARG A 103 -0.36 -17.10 7.74
CA ARG A 103 -1.05 -15.82 7.51
C ARG A 103 -0.96 -15.29 6.08
N PHE A 104 -0.04 -15.81 5.28
CA PHE A 104 0.15 -15.40 3.87
C PHE A 104 -1.10 -15.67 3.02
N ASN A 105 -1.80 -16.79 3.28
CA ASN A 105 -3.02 -17.17 2.55
C ASN A 105 -4.28 -16.40 3.01
N ALA A 106 -4.33 -15.94 4.26
CA ALA A 106 -5.53 -15.28 4.79
C ALA A 106 -5.73 -13.88 4.19
N TYR A 107 -4.65 -13.15 3.95
CA TYR A 107 -4.74 -11.79 3.41
C TYR A 107 -4.89 -11.76 1.88
N ILE A 108 -4.23 -12.66 1.14
CA ILE A 108 -4.48 -12.84 -0.31
C ILE A 108 -5.96 -13.18 -0.54
N ASN A 109 -6.56 -14.05 0.27
CA ASN A 109 -8.01 -14.31 0.19
C ASN A 109 -8.85 -13.10 0.60
N LEU A 110 -8.47 -12.36 1.65
CA LEU A 110 -9.23 -11.18 2.11
C LEU A 110 -9.31 -10.07 1.04
N PHE A 111 -8.27 -9.93 0.20
CA PHE A 111 -8.24 -8.95 -0.89
C PHE A 111 -8.61 -9.53 -2.27
N SER A 112 -8.59 -10.86 -2.45
CA SER A 112 -9.07 -11.54 -3.66
C SER A 112 -10.58 -11.81 -3.66
N ILE A 113 -11.28 -11.56 -2.55
CA ILE A 113 -12.75 -11.55 -2.54
C ILE A 113 -13.23 -10.25 -3.20
N ARG A 114 -13.18 -10.24 -4.53
CA ARG A 114 -14.11 -9.47 -5.35
C ARG A 114 -15.26 -10.39 -5.73
N LYS A 115 -16.46 -9.93 -5.37
CA LYS A 115 -17.79 -10.51 -5.62
C LYS A 115 -17.91 -11.13 -7.03
N GLN A 116 -18.28 -12.40 -7.12
CA GLN A 116 -18.89 -12.95 -8.33
C GLN A 116 -20.32 -12.41 -8.40
N ASP A 117 -20.63 -11.59 -9.40
CA ASP A 117 -21.98 -11.05 -9.65
C ASP A 117 -22.91 -12.04 -10.38
N ASN A 118 -22.80 -13.35 -10.13
CA ASN A 118 -23.71 -14.31 -10.76
C ASN A 118 -24.09 -15.52 -9.91
N GLU A 119 -24.46 -15.29 -8.65
CA GLU A 119 -25.38 -16.22 -7.98
C GLU A 119 -26.78 -15.61 -8.00
N SER A 120 -27.52 -15.91 -9.07
CA SER A 120 -28.98 -15.82 -9.05
C SER A 120 -29.50 -16.96 -8.18
N LEU A 121 -30.13 -16.61 -7.06
CA LEU A 121 -30.99 -17.53 -6.34
C LEU A 121 -32.22 -17.79 -7.22
N THR A 122 -32.21 -18.95 -7.87
CA THR A 122 -33.42 -19.59 -8.43
C THR A 122 -34.10 -20.39 -7.35
#